data_AF-A0A9E4GH23-F1
#
_entry.id   AF-A0A9E4GH23-F1
#
_cell.length_a   1.000
_cell.length_b   1.000
_cell.length_c   1.000
_cell.angle_alpha   90.00
_cell.angle_beta   90.00
_cell.angle_gamma   90.00
#
_symmetry.space_group_name_H-M   'P 1'
#
loop_
_entity.id
_entity.type
_entity.pdbx_description
1 polymer ?
#
loop_
_entity_poly.entity_id
_entity_poly.type
_entity_poly.pdbx_seq_one_letter_code
_entity_poly.pdbx_strand_id
1 'polypeptide(L)' 'MDRMDHRQLVEAKLSEVGITLSNEDLEQLTTAYATLLEWEAVVQGMVRPETEPALIFKAKVEG' A
#
# COMPACT_ATOMS: atom_id res chain seq x y z
N MET A 1 10.88 1.50 11.88
CA MET A 1 9.86 2.53 11.63
C MET A 1 8.83 2.34 12.72
N ASP A 2 8.62 3.35 13.56
CA ASP A 2 7.69 3.23 14.68
C ASP A 2 6.25 3.61 14.25
N ARG A 3 5.28 3.44 15.15
CA ARG A 3 3.87 3.75 14.88
C ARG A 3 3.63 5.24 14.56
N MET A 4 4.45 6.12 15.11
CA MET A 4 4.38 7.57 14.89
C MET A 4 4.87 7.92 13.48
N ASP A 5 5.92 7.24 13.00
CA ASP A 5 6.38 7.33 11.62
C ASP A 5 5.30 6.86 10.62
N HIS A 6 4.60 5.76 10.92
CA HIS A 6 3.50 5.26 10.06
C HIS A 6 2.32 6.22 10.00
N ARG A 7 1.95 6.83 11.13
CA ARG A 7 0.85 7.81 11.19
C ARG A 7 1.15 9.02 10.32
N GLN A 8 2.37 9.57 10.43
CA GLN A 8 2.81 10.71 9.63
C GLN A 8 2.80 10.41 8.12
N LEU A 9 3.22 9.20 7.74
CA LEU A 9 3.19 8.77 6.35
C LEU A 9 1.76 8.66 5.81
N VAL A 10 0.86 8.03 6.57
CA VAL A 10 -0.57 7.90 6.20
C VAL A 10 -1.22 9.27 6.06
N GLU A 11 -0.99 10.17 7.02
CA GLU A 11 -1.51 11.54 6.99
C GLU A 11 -0.99 12.35 5.80
N ALA A 12 0.30 12.23 5.47
CA ALA A 12 0.88 12.86 4.30
C ALA A 12 0.25 12.36 3.00
N LYS A 13 0.05 11.03 2.86
CA LYS A 13 -0.58 10.43 1.67
C LYS A 13 -2.04 10.81 1.50
N LEU A 14 -2.79 10.90 2.59
CA LEU A 14 -4.17 11.39 2.55
C LEU A 14 -4.22 12.87 2.14
N SER A 15 -3.28 13.68 2.63
CA SER A 15 -3.19 15.10 2.29
C SER A 15 -2.84 15.34 0.83
N GLU A 16 -1.99 14.51 0.22
CA GLU A 16 -1.67 14.54 -1.22
C GLU A 16 -2.92 14.40 -2.10
N VAL A 17 -3.95 13.69 -1.63
CA VAL A 17 -5.23 13.49 -2.33
C VAL A 17 -6.38 14.34 -1.76
N GLY A 18 -6.07 15.29 -0.87
CA GLY A 18 -7.04 16.23 -0.30
C GLY A 18 -8.02 15.61 0.71
N ILE A 19 -7.67 14.48 1.32
CA ILE A 19 -8.50 13.82 2.34
C ILE A 19 -7.98 14.19 3.74
N THR A 20 -8.88 14.66 4.59
CA THR A 20 -8.63 14.83 6.02
C THR A 20 -9.52 13.88 6.80
N LEU A 21 -8.95 13.19 7.79
CA LEU A 21 -9.65 12.22 8.62
C LEU A 21 -9.72 12.70 10.07
N SER A 22 -10.67 12.15 10.83
CA SER A 22 -10.66 12.29 12.28
C SER A 22 -9.45 11.56 12.88
N ASN A 23 -9.06 11.91 14.10
CA ASN A 23 -7.97 11.20 14.78
C ASN A 23 -8.26 9.72 14.98
N GLU A 24 -9.53 9.34 15.19
CA GLU A 24 -9.94 7.94 15.34
C GLU A 24 -9.81 7.17 14.03
N ASP A 25 -10.30 7.73 12.93
CA ASP A 25 -10.17 7.12 11.60
C ASP A 25 -8.71 7.01 11.17
N LEU A 26 -7.90 8.03 11.47
CA LEU A 26 -6.47 8.02 11.18
C LEU A 26 -5.74 6.92 11.97
N GLU A 27 -6.14 6.66 13.22
CA GLU A 27 -5.58 5.55 14.01
C GLU A 27 -5.98 4.19 13.47
N GLN A 28 -7.24 4.01 13.08
CA GLN A 28 -7.70 2.76 12.47
C GLN A 28 -6.96 2.50 11.16
N LEU A 29 -6.80 3.51 10.32
CA LEU A 29 -6.09 3.39 9.05
C LEU A 29 -4.59 3.14 9.26
N THR A 30 -3.96 3.81 10.23
CA THR A 30 -2.55 3.56 10.59
C THR A 30 -2.34 2.11 11.04
N THR A 31 -3.30 1.56 11.80
CA THR A 31 -3.26 0.16 12.25
C THR A 31 -3.40 -0.80 11.07
N ALA A 32 -4.37 -0.56 10.18
CA ALA A 32 -4.53 -1.38 8.98
C ALA A 32 -3.31 -1.31 8.05
N TYR A 33 -2.70 -0.13 7.91
CA TYR A 33 -1.48 0.08 7.15
C TYR A 33 -0.30 -0.73 7.71
N ALA A 34 -0.11 -0.71 9.03
CA ALA A 34 0.94 -1.51 9.68
C ALA A 34 0.76 -3.01 9.40
N THR A 35 -0.47 -3.52 9.51
CA THR A 35 -0.78 -4.92 9.16
C THR A 35 -0.46 -5.22 7.70
N LEU A 36 -0.79 -4.31 6.77
CA LEU A 36 -0.48 -4.50 5.35
C LEU A 36 1.03 -4.58 5.08
N LEU A 37 1.86 -3.80 5.80
CA LEU A 37 3.31 -3.88 5.68
C LEU A 37 3.86 -5.26 6.11
N GLU A 38 3.28 -5.87 7.14
CA GLU A 38 3.64 -7.23 7.55
C GLU A 38 3.33 -8.24 6.43
N TRP A 39 2.17 -8.11 5.80
CA TRP A 39 1.80 -8.95 4.64
C TRP A 39 2.68 -8.69 3.42
N GLU A 40 3.05 -7.43 3.16
CA GLU A 40 3.97 -7.10 2.08
C GLU A 40 5.31 -7.80 2.26
N ALA A 41 5.87 -7.80 3.47
CA ALA A 41 7.12 -8.48 3.76
C ALA A 41 7.03 -10.00 3.51
N VAL A 42 5.89 -10.62 3.85
CA VAL A 42 5.63 -12.04 3.55
C VAL A 42 5.59 -12.28 2.04
N VAL A 43 4.85 -11.45 1.30
CA VAL A 43 4.73 -11.59 -0.17
C VAL A 43 6.06 -11.36 -0.87
N GLN A 44 6.84 -10.34 -0.47
CA GLN A 44 8.17 -10.08 -1.01
C GLN A 44 9.11 -11.27 -0.79
N GLY A 45 8.98 -12.00 0.32
CA GLY A 45 9.72 -13.25 0.56
C GLY A 45 9.28 -14.42 -0.33
N MET A 46 8.08 -14.37 -0.90
CA MET A 46 7.52 -15.41 -1.78
C MET A 46 7.79 -15.14 -3.27
N VAL A 47 7.88 -13.87 -3.68
CA VAL A 47 8.07 -13.47 -5.09
C VAL A 47 9.49 -13.74 -5.53
N ARG A 48 9.67 -14.63 -6.52
CA ARG A 48 10.96 -14.79 -7.21
C ARG A 48 11.14 -13.65 -8.22
N PRO A 49 12.37 -13.21 -8.52
CA PRO A 49 12.64 -12.12 -9.47
C PRO A 49 12.04 -12.33 -10.87
N GLU A 50 11.75 -13.59 -11.22
CA GLU A 50 11.30 -14.06 -12.53
C GLU A 50 9.78 -14.18 -12.61
N THR A 51 9.05 -13.80 -11.56
CA THR A 51 7.60 -13.91 -11.51
C THR A 51 6.99 -12.81 -12.37
N GLU A 52 6.56 -13.15 -13.58
CA GLU A 52 5.81 -12.22 -14.43
C GLU A 52 4.51 -11.77 -13.72
N PRO A 53 4.11 -10.49 -13.87
CA PRO A 53 2.82 -10.03 -13.37
C PRO A 53 1.69 -10.90 -13.91
N ALA A 54 0.76 -11.32 -13.06
CA ALA A 54 -0.34 -12.23 -13.41
C ALA A 54 -1.28 -11.71 -14.51
N LEU A 55 -1.13 -10.45 -14.97
CA LEU A 55 -1.94 -9.83 -16.02
C LEU A 55 -1.05 -9.18 -17.08
N ILE A 56 -0.63 -9.95 -18.08
CA ILE A 56 -0.14 -9.38 -19.35
C ILE A 56 -1.37 -9.11 -20.23
N PHE A 57 -1.87 -7.87 -20.22
CA PHE A 57 -2.87 -7.42 -21.18
C PHE A 57 -2.25 -7.39 -22.59
N LYS A 58 -2.47 -8.43 -23.39
CA LYS A 58 -2.21 -8.39 -24.83
C LYS A 58 -3.34 -7.61 -25.52
N ALA A 59 -3.20 -6.30 -25.61
CA ALA A 59 -4.01 -5.52 -26.54
C ALA A 59 -3.68 -5.99 -27.96
N LYS A 60 -4.60 -6.74 -28.58
CA LYS A 60 -4.52 -7.13 -29.98
C LYS A 60 -4.65 -5.85 -30.80
N VAL A 61 -3.57 -5.42 -31.45
CA VAL A 61 -3.61 -4.33 -32.43
C VAL A 61 -4.33 -4.91 -33.66
N GLU A 62 -5.61 -4.57 -33.83
CA GLU A 62 -6.30 -4.81 -35.10
C GLU A 62 -5.81 -3.76 -36.10
N GLY A 63 -5.25 -4.26 -37.21
CA GLY A 63 -4.83 -3.45 -38.36
C GLY A 63 -5.91 -3.35 -39.42
#